data_AF-A0A7Y2MXS0-F1
#
_entry.id   AF-A0A7Y2MXS0-F1
#
_cell.length_a   1.000
_cell.length_b   1.000
_cell.length_c   1.000
_cell.angle_alpha   90.00
_cell.angle_beta   90.00
_cell.angle_gamma   90.00
#
_symmetry.space_group_name_H-M   'P 1'
#
loop_
_entity.id
_entity.type
_entity.pdbx_description
1 polymer ?
#
loop_
_entity_poly.entity_id
_entity_poly.type
_entity_poly.pdbx_seq_one_letter_code
_entity_poly.pdbx_strand_id
1 'polypeptide(L)' 'MFNDADFVWTPRALDAWLAQPGRFLPGNRMSFAGLMQQSQRDDLIAYLLHVTTATGGD' A
#
# COMPACT_ATOMS: atom_id res chain seq x y z
N MET A 1 -16.46 -9.48 -10.93
CA MET A 1 -16.22 -9.97 -9.56
C MET A 1 -15.09 -9.15 -8.99
N PHE A 2 -15.27 -8.51 -7.83
CA PHE A 2 -14.23 -7.71 -7.19
C PHE A 2 -13.34 -8.63 -6.38
N ASN A 3 -12.04 -8.38 -6.37
CA ASN A 3 -11.11 -9.11 -5.52
C ASN A 3 -10.93 -8.28 -4.24
N ASP A 4 -11.51 -8.76 -3.14
CA ASP A 4 -11.11 -8.28 -1.82
C ASP A 4 -9.67 -8.75 -1.54
N ALA A 5 -8.97 -8.01 -0.68
CA ALA A 5 -7.62 -8.37 -0.29
C ALA A 5 -7.66 -9.52 0.70
N ASP A 6 -7.44 -10.75 0.23
CA ASP A 6 -7.30 -11.95 1.08
C ASP A 6 -5.93 -12.02 1.79
N PHE A 7 -5.28 -10.88 2.01
CA PHE A 7 -3.96 -10.76 2.61
C PHE A 7 -3.89 -9.59 3.60
N VAL A 8 -2.89 -9.63 4.47
CA VAL A 8 -2.64 -8.58 5.45
C VAL A 8 -1.75 -7.49 4.85
N TRP A 9 -2.12 -6.23 5.07
CA TRP A 9 -1.33 -5.05 4.69
C TRP A 9 -0.08 -4.93 5.56
N THR A 10 0.95 -5.69 5.19
CA THR A 10 2.31 -5.55 5.72
C THR A 10 3.09 -4.47 4.94
N PRO A 11 4.18 -3.90 5.48
CA PRO A 11 5.02 -2.96 4.75
C PRO A 11 5.49 -3.50 3.38
N ARG A 12 5.80 -4.80 3.32
CA ARG A 12 6.17 -5.48 2.07
C ARG A 12 5.03 -5.57 1.07
N ALA A 13 3.82 -5.90 1.53
CA ALA A 13 2.64 -5.94 0.67
C ALA A 13 2.29 -4.53 0.15
N LEU A 14 2.44 -3.53 1.00
CA LEU A 14 2.20 -2.14 0.65
C LEU A 14 3.22 -1.61 -0.36
N ASP A 15 4.51 -1.93 -0.21
CA ASP A 15 5.55 -1.62 -1.21
C ASP A 15 5.23 -2.22 -2.57
N ALA A 16 4.86 -3.51 -2.62
CA ALA A 16 4.51 -4.20 -3.86
C ALA A 16 3.27 -3.59 -4.54
N TRP A 17 2.25 -3.23 -3.76
CA TRP A 17 1.06 -2.55 -4.30
C TRP A 17 1.38 -1.13 -4.79
N LEU A 18 2.15 -0.36 -4.02
CA LEU A 18 2.59 0.97 -4.41
C LEU A 18 3.45 0.94 -5.67
N ALA A 19 4.23 -0.11 -5.91
CA ALA A 19 5.03 -0.25 -7.13
C ALA A 19 4.16 -0.51 -8.37
N GLN A 20 3.16 -1.40 -8.27
CA GLN A 20 2.33 -1.74 -9.43
C GLN A 20 0.92 -2.24 -9.03
N PRO A 21 -0.01 -1.34 -8.69
CA PRO A 21 -1.27 -1.69 -8.02
C PRO A 21 -2.20 -2.55 -8.89
N GLY A 22 -2.24 -2.30 -10.20
CA GLY A 22 -3.06 -3.07 -11.14
C GLY A 22 -2.58 -4.51 -11.37
N ARG A 23 -1.28 -4.78 -11.19
CA ARG A 23 -0.75 -6.16 -11.22
C ARG A 23 -0.92 -6.85 -9.87
N PHE A 24 -0.73 -6.11 -8.79
CA PHE A 24 -0.80 -6.65 -7.43
C PHE A 24 -2.22 -7.04 -7.03
N LEU A 25 -3.21 -6.19 -7.34
CA LEU A 25 -4.63 -6.46 -7.07
C LEU A 25 -5.47 -6.22 -8.34
N PRO A 26 -5.60 -7.23 -9.22
CA PRO A 26 -6.40 -7.12 -10.43
C PRO A 26 -7.86 -6.79 -10.12
N GLY A 27 -8.45 -5.87 -10.88
CA GLY A 27 -9.83 -5.41 -10.65
C GLY A 27 -9.99 -4.37 -9.53
N ASN A 28 -8.90 -3.91 -8.91
CA ASN A 28 -8.88 -2.73 -8.07
C ASN A 28 -9.45 -1.51 -8.82
N ARG A 29 -10.33 -0.75 -8.17
CA ARG A 29 -10.99 0.45 -8.73
C ARG A 29 -10.15 1.73 -8.65
N MET A 30 -9.08 1.72 -7.88
CA MET A 30 -8.21 2.88 -7.75
C MET A 30 -7.33 3.01 -9.01
N SER A 31 -7.62 4.03 -9.83
CA SER A 31 -6.82 4.40 -11.00
C SER A 31 -5.53 5.10 -10.60
N PHE A 32 -4.64 4.36 -9.95
CA PHE A 32 -3.33 4.82 -9.53
C PHE A 32 -2.24 4.11 -10.32
N ALA A 33 -1.26 4.86 -10.83
CA ALA A 33 -0.17 4.29 -11.64
C ALA A 33 0.90 3.57 -10.80
N GLY A 34 0.97 3.86 -9.50
CA GLY A 34 2.06 3.45 -8.62
C GLY A 34 3.15 4.52 -8.48
N LEU A 35 4.08 4.28 -7.56
CA LEU A 35 5.29 5.06 -7.30
C LEU A 35 6.50 4.25 -7.77
N MET A 36 7.15 4.67 -8.86
CA MET A 36 8.29 3.93 -9.43
C MET A 36 9.55 4.04 -8.56
N GLN A 37 9.79 5.21 -7.95
CA GLN A 37 10.96 5.46 -7.13
C GLN A 37 10.84 4.76 -5.78
N GLN A 38 11.81 3.89 -5.45
CA GLN A 38 11.81 3.16 -4.19
C GLN A 38 11.81 4.11 -2.98
N SER A 39 12.62 5.17 -3.00
CA SER A 39 12.68 6.15 -1.91
C SER A 39 11.31 6.78 -1.60
N GLN A 40 10.52 7.10 -2.63
CA GLN A 40 9.17 7.65 -2.43
C GLN A 40 8.21 6.64 -1.79
N ARG A 41 8.39 5.34 -2.07
CA ARG A 41 7.61 4.29 -1.42
C ARG A 41 8.04 4.12 0.03
N ASP A 42 9.34 4.09 0.29
CA ASP A 42 9.89 3.94 1.63
C ASP A 42 9.44 5.09 2.54
N ASP A 43 9.53 6.33 2.06
CA ASP A 43 9.11 7.53 2.81
C ASP A 43 7.60 7.49 3.12
N LEU A 44 6.78 7.10 2.13
CA LEU A 44 5.33 6.99 2.32
C LEU A 44 4.98 5.88 3.33
N ILE A 45 5.61 4.72 3.22
CA ILE A 45 5.40 3.61 4.14
C ILE A 45 5.82 4.00 5.56
N ALA A 46 6.96 4.67 5.72
CA ALA A 46 7.43 5.17 7.01
C ALA A 46 6.43 6.16 7.62
N TYR A 47 5.92 7.10 6.83
CA TYR A 47 4.88 8.03 7.28
C TYR A 47 3.60 7.31 7.71
N LEU A 48 3.11 6.36 6.91
CA LEU A 48 1.90 5.59 7.22
C LEU A 48 2.06 4.79 8.51
N LEU A 49 3.21 4.16 8.73
CA LEU A 49 3.53 3.48 9.99
C LEU A 49 3.56 4.45 11.17
N HIS A 50 4.18 5.62 11.00
CA HIS A 50 4.24 6.64 12.05
C HIS A 50 2.83 7.11 12.48
N VAL A 51 1.95 7.42 11.52
CA VAL A 51 0.61 7.94 11.86
C VAL A 51 -0.37 6.86 12.33
N THR A 52 -0.20 5.60 11.90
CA THR A 52 -1.08 4.52 12.34
C THR A 52 -0.70 3.96 13.71
N THR A 53 0.59 3.94 14.04
CA THR A 53 1.06 3.60 15.39
C THR A 53 0.70 4.67 16.43
N ALA A 54 0.42 5.91 15.99
CA ALA A 54 0.02 7.02 16.86
C ALA A 54 -1.47 7.00 17.26
N THR A 55 -2.32 6.17 16.65
CA THR A 55 -3.79 6.18 16.88
C THR A 55 -4.33 4.89 17.50
N GLY A 56 -3.48 4.15 18.23
CA GLY A 56 -3.86 2.93 18.94
C GLY A 56 -3.96 3.06 20.46
N GLY A 57 -4.22 4.26 21.00
CA GLY A 57 -4.12 4.53 22.45
C GLY A 57 -4.95 5.69 22.99
N ASP A 58 -6.07 6.04 22.36
CA ASP A 58 -7.16 6.84 22.97
C ASP A 58 -8.50 6.12 22.75
#